data_AF-A0A2U9NQ30-F1
#
_entry.id   AF-A0A2U9NQ30-F1
#
_cell.length_a   1.000
_cell.length_b   1.000
_cell.length_c   1.000
_cell.angle_alpha   90.00
_cell.angle_beta   90.00
_cell.angle_gamma   90.00
#
_symmetry.space_group_name_H-M   'P 1'
#
loop_
_entity.id
_entity.type
_entity.pdbx_description
1 polymer ?
#
loop_
_entity_poly.entity_id
_entity_poly.type
_entity_poly.pdbx_seq_one_letter_code
_entity_poly.pdbx_strand_id
1 'polypeptide(L)'
;MANNKSALKRIQINKRNRLENRFYKSSVRTKIKRFLTQLEEYKSSQNPIDKYNAQILLSSVYSTLDKACKKNILHKNTAARKKSQLAAKLKID
;
A
#
# COMPACT_ATOMS: atom_id res chain seq x y z
N MET A 1 2.80 -1.89 34.32
CA MET A 1 3.88 -0.88 34.28
C MET A 1 5.14 -1.51 33.72
N ALA A 2 6.04 -0.73 33.13
CA ALA A 2 7.36 -1.22 32.77
C ALA A 2 8.29 -1.05 33.97
N ASN A 3 8.69 -2.17 34.56
CA ASN A 3 9.41 -2.18 35.84
C ASN A 3 10.94 -2.13 35.67
N ASN A 4 11.44 -2.29 34.44
CA ASN A 4 12.87 -2.18 34.13
C ASN A 4 13.13 -1.14 33.01
N LYS A 5 14.34 -0.57 33.01
CA LYS A 5 14.75 0.45 32.02
C LYS A 5 14.66 -0.06 30.58
N SER A 6 14.95 -1.35 30.37
CA SER A 6 14.86 -2.00 29.06
C SER A 6 13.42 -2.09 28.54
N ALA A 7 12.43 -2.39 29.38
CA ALA A 7 11.02 -2.39 28.97
C ALA A 7 10.51 -0.99 28.65
N LEU A 8 10.87 0.03 29.44
CA LEU A 8 10.52 1.43 29.13
C LEU A 8 11.04 1.83 27.73
N LYS A 9 12.31 1.50 27.44
CA LYS A 9 12.91 1.73 26.11
C LYS A 9 12.18 0.95 25.01
N ARG A 10 11.85 -0.32 25.24
CA ARG A 10 11.10 -1.15 24.27
C ARG A 10 9.72 -0.57 23.97
N ILE A 11 9.00 -0.08 24.97
CA ILE A 11 7.68 0.56 24.78
C ILE A 11 7.80 1.78 23.88
N GLN A 12 8.79 2.65 24.11
CA GLN A 12 9.01 3.85 23.29
C GLN A 12 9.34 3.49 21.84
N ILE A 13 10.26 2.54 21.62
CA ILE A 13 10.63 2.06 20.28
C ILE A 13 9.42 1.46 19.56
N ASN A 14 8.64 0.62 20.27
CA ASN A 14 7.45 -0.01 19.71
C ASN A 14 6.38 1.02 19.33
N LYS A 15 6.18 2.06 20.15
CA LYS A 15 5.25 3.16 19.85
C LYS A 15 5.67 3.89 18.58
N ARG A 16 6.95 4.25 18.45
CA ARG A 16 7.49 4.91 17.25
C ARG A 16 7.30 4.04 16.00
N ASN A 17 7.78 2.79 16.04
CA ASN A 17 7.67 1.85 14.92
C ASN A 17 6.20 1.58 14.55
N ARG A 18 5.29 1.48 15.54
CA ARG A 18 3.86 1.29 15.30
C ARG A 18 3.26 2.44 14.51
N LEU A 19 3.59 3.68 14.83
CA LEU A 19 3.07 4.87 14.13
C LEU A 19 3.54 4.91 12.68
N GLU A 20 4.83 4.69 12.45
CA GLU A 20 5.42 4.61 11.10
C GLU A 20 4.77 3.48 10.27
N ASN A 21 4.69 2.27 10.84
CA ASN A 21 4.08 1.11 10.20
C ASN A 21 2.60 1.35 9.89
N ARG A 22 1.87 2.01 10.82
CA ARG A 22 0.46 2.34 10.63
C ARG A 22 0.30 3.24 9.42
N PHE A 23 1.10 4.31 9.32
CA PHE A 23 1.05 5.27 8.22
C PHE A 23 1.19 4.57 6.87
N TYR A 24 2.27 3.82 6.66
CA TYR A 24 2.50 3.12 5.39
C TYR A 24 1.40 2.10 5.07
N LYS A 25 0.96 1.32 6.07
CA LYS A 25 -0.14 0.35 5.88
C LYS A 25 -1.46 1.04 5.53
N SER A 26 -1.79 2.18 6.15
CA SER A 26 -2.98 2.96 5.78
C SER A 26 -2.84 3.56 4.40
N SER A 27 -1.71 4.19 4.05
CA SER A 27 -1.51 4.82 2.75
C SER A 27 -1.61 3.81 1.60
N VAL A 28 -1.02 2.63 1.75
CA VAL A 28 -1.16 1.54 0.77
C VAL A 28 -2.62 1.13 0.61
N ARG A 29 -3.37 0.95 1.71
CA ARG A 29 -4.80 0.60 1.65
C ARG A 29 -5.63 1.69 0.95
N THR A 30 -5.41 2.95 1.29
CA THR A 30 -6.12 4.08 0.69
C THR A 30 -5.85 4.17 -0.81
N LYS A 31 -4.59 4.07 -1.24
CA LYS A 31 -4.24 4.13 -2.67
C LYS A 31 -4.81 2.94 -3.45
N ILE A 32 -4.77 1.74 -2.88
CA ILE A 32 -5.40 0.57 -3.49
C ILE A 32 -6.91 0.77 -3.64
N LYS A 33 -7.59 1.29 -2.60
CA LYS A 33 -9.03 1.57 -2.68
C LYS A 33 -9.34 2.56 -3.80
N ARG A 34 -8.59 3.66 -3.92
CA ARG A 34 -8.74 4.64 -5.01
C ARG A 34 -8.50 4.04 -6.40
N PHE A 35 -7.51 3.16 -6.53
CA PHE A 35 -7.28 2.45 -7.78
C PHE A 35 -8.47 1.55 -8.15
N LEU A 36 -9.02 0.82 -7.18
CA LEU A 36 -10.16 -0.07 -7.43
C LEU A 36 -11.41 0.71 -7.83
N THR A 37 -11.71 1.84 -7.18
CA THR A 37 -12.86 2.69 -7.56
C THR A 37 -12.69 3.25 -8.97
N GLN A 38 -11.50 3.74 -9.33
CA GLN A 38 -11.23 4.21 -10.70
C GLN A 38 -11.36 3.09 -11.73
N LEU A 39 -10.98 1.87 -11.36
CA LEU A 39 -11.07 0.71 -12.25
C LEU A 39 -12.53 0.30 -12.46
N GLU A 40 -13.39 0.43 -11.45
CA GLU A 40 -14.85 0.23 -11.58
C GLU A 40 -15.49 1.30 -12.49
N GLU A 41 -15.07 2.56 -12.36
CA GLU A 41 -15.51 3.64 -13.26
C GLU A 41 -15.08 3.38 -14.71
N TYR A 42 -13.82 2.97 -14.92
CA TYR A 42 -13.32 2.60 -16.25
C TYR A 42 -14.11 1.44 -16.87
N LYS A 43 -14.46 0.40 -16.10
CA LYS A 43 -15.27 -0.72 -16.59
C LYS A 43 -16.66 -0.28 -17.05
N SER A 44 -17.18 0.81 -16.50
CA SER A 44 -18.51 1.33 -16.84
C SER A 44 -18.46 2.27 -18.05
N SER A 45 -17.43 3.13 -18.13
CA SER A 45 -17.30 4.13 -19.18
C SER A 45 -16.58 3.63 -20.44
N GLN A 46 -15.70 2.64 -20.29
CA GLN A 46 -14.75 2.14 -21.29
C GLN A 46 -13.89 3.24 -21.96
N ASN A 47 -13.77 4.40 -21.31
CA ASN A 47 -13.05 5.55 -21.87
C ASN A 47 -11.52 5.37 -21.76
N PRO A 48 -10.77 5.77 -22.81
CA PRO A 48 -9.31 5.67 -22.80
C PRO A 48 -8.65 6.58 -21.75
N ILE A 49 -9.29 7.70 -21.40
CA ILE A 49 -8.81 8.64 -20.37
C ILE A 49 -8.84 7.98 -18.98
N ASP A 50 -9.91 7.25 -18.66
CA ASP A 50 -10.06 6.58 -17.37
C ASP A 50 -9.06 5.44 -17.21
N LYS A 51 -8.75 4.73 -18.31
CA LYS A 51 -7.68 3.73 -18.36
C LYS A 51 -6.31 4.35 -18.03
N TYR A 52 -6.02 5.52 -18.59
CA TYR A 52 -4.77 6.23 -18.31
C TYR A 52 -4.69 6.67 -16.84
N ASN A 53 -5.78 7.20 -16.29
CA ASN A 53 -5.87 7.56 -14.87
C ASN A 53 -5.65 6.36 -13.94
N ALA A 54 -6.24 5.20 -14.27
CA ALA A 54 -6.03 3.96 -13.53
C ALA A 54 -4.55 3.50 -13.56
N GLN A 55 -3.86 3.64 -14.71
CA GLN A 55 -2.42 3.33 -14.82
C GLN A 55 -1.55 4.25 -13.96
N ILE A 56 -1.85 5.55 -13.92
CA ILE A 56 -1.15 6.51 -13.04
C ILE A 56 -1.32 6.11 -11.57
N LEU A 57 -2.55 5.78 -11.17
CA LEU A 57 -2.83 5.33 -9.80
C LEU A 57 -2.09 4.03 -9.47
N LEU A 58 -2.04 3.08 -10.40
CA LEU A 58 -1.29 1.82 -10.24
C LEU A 58 0.21 2.08 -10.01
N SER A 59 0.81 2.98 -10.79
CA SER A 59 2.21 3.41 -10.60
C SER A 59 2.44 4.02 -9.20
N SER A 60 1.51 4.87 -8.74
CA SER A 60 1.56 5.45 -7.39
C SER A 60 1.45 4.40 -6.28
N VAL A 61 0.61 3.37 -6.49
CA VAL A 61 0.51 2.21 -5.57
C VAL A 61 1.84 1.45 -5.52
N TYR A 62 2.44 1.15 -6.67
CA TYR A 62 3.73 0.45 -6.76
C TYR A 62 4.84 1.19 -6.03
N SER A 63 4.97 2.50 -6.30
CA SER A 63 5.95 3.35 -5.61
C SER A 63 5.81 3.27 -4.08
N THR A 64 4.57 3.22 -3.58
CA THR A 64 4.30 3.18 -2.15
C THR A 64 4.59 1.80 -1.55
N LEU A 65 4.23 0.72 -2.26
CA LEU A 65 4.54 -0.65 -1.85
C LEU A 65 6.04 -0.89 -1.77
N ASP A 66 6.80 -0.40 -2.74
CA ASP A 66 8.25 -0.57 -2.79
C ASP A 66 8.97 0.22 -1.71
N LYS A 67 8.53 1.47 -1.46
CA LYS A 67 9.01 2.27 -0.33
C LYS A 67 8.73 1.57 1.00
N ALA A 68 7.55 0.97 1.17
CA ALA A 68 7.20 0.22 2.37
C ALA A 68 8.03 -1.07 2.52
N CYS A 69 8.35 -1.74 1.41
CA CYS A 69 9.22 -2.91 1.40
C CYS A 69 10.66 -2.55 1.75
N LYS A 70 11.21 -1.48 1.14
CA LYS A 70 12.56 -0.97 1.43
C LYS A 70 12.74 -0.59 2.90
N LYS A 71 11.68 -0.06 3.53
CA LYS A 71 11.65 0.27 4.96
C LYS A 71 11.34 -0.93 5.88
N ASN A 72 11.29 -2.16 5.36
CA ASN A 72 10.97 -3.38 6.09
C ASN A 72 9.60 -3.37 6.80
N ILE A 73 8.66 -2.55 6.33
CA ILE A 73 7.31 -2.45 6.89
C ILE A 73 6.41 -3.56 6.33
N LEU A 74 6.65 -3.93 5.07
CA LEU A 74 6.01 -5.05 4.38
C LEU A 74 7.09 -6.03 3.92
N HIS A 75 6.82 -7.32 4.07
CA HIS A 75 7.69 -8.36 3.51
C HIS A 75 7.65 -8.33 1.97
N LYS A 76 8.79 -8.62 1.33
CA LYS A 76 8.95 -8.63 -0.13
C LYS A 76 7.88 -9.45 -0.86
N ASN A 77 7.54 -10.64 -0.34
CA ASN A 77 6.52 -11.49 -0.95
C ASN A 77 5.12 -10.89 -0.85
N THR A 78 4.83 -10.14 0.22
CA THR A 78 3.55 -9.45 0.38
C THR A 78 3.43 -8.29 -0.60
N ALA A 79 4.51 -7.54 -0.83
CA ALA A 79 4.53 -6.50 -1.85
C ALA A 79 4.37 -7.10 -3.26
N ALA A 80 5.14 -8.14 -3.61
CA ALA A 80 5.08 -8.82 -4.89
C ALA A 80 3.68 -9.39 -5.20
N ARG A 81 3.06 -10.09 -4.24
CA ARG A 81 1.70 -10.63 -4.37
C ARG A 81 0.67 -9.53 -4.62
N LYS A 82 0.75 -8.40 -3.89
CA LYS A 82 -0.17 -7.27 -4.11
C LYS A 82 0.02 -6.65 -5.49
N LYS A 83 1.26 -6.50 -5.97
CA LYS A 83 1.53 -6.01 -7.33
C LYS A 83 0.92 -6.91 -8.39
N SER A 84 1.18 -8.22 -8.28
CA SER A 84 0.65 -9.22 -9.21
C SER A 84 -0.89 -9.19 -9.28
N GLN A 85 -1.56 -9.14 -8.13
CA GLN A 85 -3.03 -9.07 -8.06
C GLN A 85 -3.59 -7.80 -8.72
N LEU A 86 -2.97 -6.64 -8.50
CA LEU A 86 -3.44 -5.38 -9.08
C LEU A 86 -3.18 -5.32 -10.59
N ALA A 87 -2.04 -5.83 -11.04
CA ALA A 87 -1.74 -5.94 -12.47
C ALA A 87 -2.74 -6.84 -13.20
N ALA A 88 -3.08 -7.99 -12.59
CA ALA A 88 -4.06 -8.92 -13.17
C ALA A 88 -5.43 -8.26 -13.35
N LYS A 89 -5.88 -7.47 -12.36
CA LYS A 89 -7.16 -6.75 -12.45
C LYS A 89 -7.24 -5.72 -13.59
N LEU A 90 -6.12 -5.14 -14.02
CA LEU A 90 -6.10 -4.20 -15.14
C LEU A 90 -5.99 -4.90 -16.49
N LYS A 91 -5.55 -6.17 -16.52
CA LYS A 91 -5.32 -6.95 -17.76
C LYS A 91 -6.51 -7.80 -18.19
N ILE A 92 -7.37 -8.19 -17.24
CA ILE A 92 -8.49 -9.10 -17.49
C ILE A 92 -9.64 -8.39 -18.25
N ASP A 93 -9.59 -7.06 -18.34
CA ASP A 93 -10.49 -6.22 -19.15
C ASP A 93 -9.69 -5.45 -20.23
#